data_AF-A0A1B8RSH1-F1
#
_entry.id   AF-A0A1B8RSH1-F1
#
_cell.length_a   1.000
_cell.length_b   1.000
_cell.length_c   1.000
_cell.angle_alpha   90.00
_cell.angle_beta   90.00
_cell.angle_gamma   90.00
#
_symmetry.space_group_name_H-M   'P 1'
#
loop_
_entity.id
_entity.type
_entity.pdbx_description
1 polymer ?
#
loop_
_entity_poly.entity_id
_entity_poly.type
_entity_poly.pdbx_seq_one_letter_code
_entity_poly.pdbx_strand_id
1 'polypeptide(L)' 'MTAEEHSIIGGLGSAVAEVVSEKCPVPVLRVGVKDTFGESGKPNELLEKYGLTSKDIVNKVKKALELKK' A
#
# COMPACT_ATOMS: atom_id res chain seq x y z
N MET A 1 -5.91 5.45 -2.59
CA MET A 1 -4.76 4.53 -2.45
C MET A 1 -3.83 5.13 -1.42
N THR A 2 -3.26 4.31 -0.53
CA THR A 2 -2.15 4.68 0.35
C THR A 2 -0.88 3.96 -0.10
N ALA A 3 0.28 4.55 0.18
CA ALA A 3 1.58 3.94 -0.02
C ALA A 3 2.48 4.26 1.17
N GLU A 4 3.12 3.23 1.73
CA GLU A 4 3.96 3.33 2.92
C GLU A 4 5.11 2.32 2.86
N GLU A 5 6.30 2.70 3.33
CA GLU A 5 7.42 1.79 3.60
C GLU A 5 7.27 1.22 5.02
N HIS A 6 6.12 0.61 5.26
CA HIS A 6 5.73 0.04 6.56
C HIS A 6 4.78 -1.14 6.31
N SER A 7 4.49 -1.92 7.36
CA SER A 7 3.44 -2.93 7.29
C SER A 7 2.11 -2.27 6.94
N ILE A 8 1.36 -2.89 6.02
CA ILE A 8 -0.01 -2.45 5.75
C ILE A 8 -0.92 -2.58 6.97
N ILE A 9 -0.55 -3.42 7.95
CA ILE A 9 -1.32 -3.68 9.17
C ILE A 9 -0.94 -2.66 10.23
N GLY A 10 -1.89 -1.82 10.64
CA GLY A 10 -1.70 -0.82 11.70
C GLY A 10 -0.94 0.44 11.28
N GLY A 11 -0.56 0.56 10.00
CA GLY A 11 0.14 1.72 9.46
C GLY A 11 -0.79 2.79 8.87
N LEU A 12 -0.26 3.56 7.91
CA LEU A 12 -0.97 4.65 7.22
C LEU A 12 -2.26 4.14 6.57
N GLY A 13 -2.18 3.00 5.89
CA GLY A 13 -3.32 2.40 5.21
C GLY A 13 -4.45 2.01 6.16
N SER A 14 -4.12 1.56 7.37
CA SER A 14 -5.11 1.29 8.42
C SER A 14 -5.76 2.58 8.92
N ALA A 15 -4.96 3.59 9.29
CA ALA A 15 -5.46 4.87 9.77
C ALA A 15 -6.38 5.57 8.75
N VAL A 16 -6.02 5.54 7.46
CA VAL A 16 -6.88 6.07 6.39
C VAL A 16 -8.14 5.23 6.24
N ALA A 17 -8.05 3.90 6.29
CA ALA A 17 -9.21 3.02 6.17
C ALA A 17 -10.21 3.23 7.31
N GLU A 18 -9.75 3.43 8.54
CA GLU A 18 -10.59 3.76 9.70
C GLU A 18 -11.44 5.02 9.42
N VAL A 19 -10.78 6.14 9.14
CA VAL A 19 -11.47 7.43 8.88
C VAL A 19 -12.41 7.34 7.68
N VAL A 20 -11.96 6.74 6.59
CA VAL A 20 -12.76 6.60 5.36
C VAL A 20 -13.99 5.72 5.60
N SER A 21 -13.83 4.61 6.33
CA SER A 21 -14.94 3.69 6.62
C SER A 21 -16.05 4.33 7.47
N GLU A 22 -15.69 5.28 8.34
CA GLU A 22 -16.64 5.98 9.21
C GLU A 22 -17.29 7.20 8.55
N LYS A 23 -16.57 7.92 7.68
CA LYS A 23 -17.00 9.24 7.19
C LYS A 23 -17.47 9.25 5.74
N CYS A 24 -16.83 8.48 4.86
CA CYS A 24 -17.14 8.48 3.44
C CYS A 24 -16.64 7.17 2.79
N PRO A 25 -17.39 6.06 2.91
CA PRO A 25 -16.93 4.75 2.46
C PRO A 25 -16.56 4.76 0.98
N VAL A 26 -15.26 4.64 0.70
CA VAL A 26 -14.71 4.49 -0.65
C VAL A 26 -13.64 3.39 -0.67
N PRO A 27 -13.35 2.77 -1.82
CA PRO A 27 -12.30 1.77 -1.91
C PRO A 27 -10.92 2.32 -1.47
N VAL A 28 -10.30 1.67 -0.48
CA VAL A 28 -8.94 1.98 0.00
C VAL A 28 -8.00 0.83 -0.35
N LEU A 29 -7.18 1.02 -1.38
CA LEU A 29 -6.08 0.11 -1.70
C LEU A 29 -4.82 0.54 -0.98
N ARG A 30 -4.14 -0.41 -0.32
CA ARG A 30 -2.96 -0.18 0.50
C ARG A 30 -1.72 -0.78 -0.16
N VAL A 31 -0.66 0.03 -0.29
CA VAL A 31 0.67 -0.40 -0.72
C VAL A 31 1.62 -0.32 0.46
N GLY A 32 2.20 -1.45 0.84
CA GLY A 32 3.13 -1.59 1.95
C GLY A 32 3.59 -3.03 2.09
N VAL A 33 4.37 -3.31 3.13
CA VAL A 33 4.86 -4.66 3.46
C VAL A 33 3.69 -5.55 3.91
N LYS A 34 3.65 -6.79 3.42
CA LYS A 34 2.52 -7.71 3.59
C LYS A 34 2.76 -8.72 4.70
N ASP A 35 2.81 -8.23 5.95
CA ASP A 35 2.96 -9.08 7.14
C ASP A 35 4.15 -10.07 7.05
N THR A 36 5.30 -9.53 6.71
CA THR A 36 6.55 -10.27 6.63
C THR A 36 7.66 -9.49 7.31
N PHE A 37 8.67 -10.21 7.80
CA PHE A 37 9.88 -9.58 8.31
C PHE A 37 10.68 -8.91 7.20
N GLY A 38 11.38 -7.84 7.59
CA GLY A 38 12.41 -7.21 6.77
C GLY A 38 13.63 -8.11 6.61
N GLU A 39 14.39 -7.88 5.55
CA GLU A 39 15.64 -8.57 5.27
C GLU A 39 16.79 -7.58 5.13
N SER A 40 18.02 -8.04 5.36
CA SER A 40 19.21 -7.25 5.08
C SER A 40 19.53 -7.30 3.60
N GLY A 41 19.71 -6.13 2.97
CA GLY A 41 19.97 -6.03 1.54
C GLY A 41 20.12 -4.58 1.11
N LYS A 42 20.36 -4.35 -0.19
CA LYS A 42 20.39 -2.98 -0.71
C LYS A 42 18.99 -2.39 -0.74
N PRO A 43 18.80 -1.11 -0.40
CA PRO A 43 17.48 -0.48 -0.34
C PRO A 43 16.65 -0.69 -1.62
N ASN A 44 17.22 -0.46 -2.81
CA ASN A 44 16.49 -0.61 -4.07
C ASN A 44 16.04 -2.05 -4.35
N GLU A 45 16.90 -3.04 -4.03
CA GLU A 45 16.59 -4.47 -4.21
C GLU A 45 15.46 -4.90 -3.25
N LEU A 46 15.45 -4.36 -2.02
CA LEU A 46 14.39 -4.59 -1.06
C LEU A 46 13.07 -3.94 -1.50
N LEU A 47 13.09 -2.69 -1.97
CA LEU A 47 11.89 -2.01 -2.48
C LEU A 47 11.27 -2.76 -3.66
N GLU A 48 12.08 -3.31 -4.57
CA GLU A 48 11.63 -4.19 -5.64
C GLU A 48 10.99 -5.48 -5.08
N LYS A 49 11.68 -6.16 -4.17
CA LYS A 49 11.21 -7.40 -3.56
C LYS A 49 9.86 -7.24 -2.85
N TYR A 50 9.68 -6.14 -2.11
CA TYR A 50 8.43 -5.87 -1.38
C TYR A 50 7.36 -5.19 -2.26
N GLY A 51 7.64 -4.91 -3.53
CA GLY A 51 6.69 -4.31 -4.47
C GLY A 51 6.30 -2.88 -4.09
N LEU A 52 7.29 -2.11 -3.64
CA LEU A 52 7.21 -0.72 -3.18
C LEU A 52 7.80 0.27 -4.19
N THR A 53 8.06 -0.18 -5.43
CA THR A 53 8.58 0.71 -6.47
C THR A 53 7.50 1.60 -7.07
N SER A 54 7.92 2.67 -7.74
CA SER A 54 7.02 3.53 -8.51
C SER A 54 6.23 2.74 -9.56
N LYS A 55 6.85 1.75 -10.22
CA LYS A 55 6.22 0.87 -11.20
C LYS A 55 5.10 0.03 -10.56
N ASP A 56 5.36 -0.53 -9.39
CA ASP A 56 4.35 -1.32 -8.65
C ASP A 56 3.18 -0.46 -8.19
N ILE A 57 3.46 0.76 -7.72
CA ILE A 57 2.44 1.72 -7.33
C ILE A 57 1.57 2.07 -8.53
N VAL A 58 2.15 2.45 -9.67
CA VAL A 58 1.40 2.77 -10.90
C VAL A 58 0.51 1.60 -11.33
N ASN A 59 1.02 0.37 -11.31
CA ASN A 59 0.24 -0.81 -11.68
C ASN A 59 -0.94 -1.04 -10.72
N LYS A 60 -0.75 -0.83 -9.42
CA LYS A 60 -1.83 -0.91 -8.44
C LYS A 60 -2.83 0.25 -8.60
N VAL A 61 -2.38 1.45 -8.96
CA VAL A 61 -3.28 2.61 -9.21
C VAL A 61 -4.21 2.30 -10.37
N LYS A 62 -3.69 1.73 -11.47
CA LYS A 62 -4.54 1.32 -12.61
C LYS A 62 -5.65 0.36 -12.17
N LYS A 63 -5.32 -0.64 -11.35
CA LYS A 63 -6.33 -1.54 -10.74
C LYS A 63 -7.29 -0.81 -9.80
N ALA A 64 -6.83 0.20 -9.07
CA ALA A 64 -7.68 1.00 -8.20
C ALA A 64 -8.73 1.81 -8.98
N LEU A 65 -8.41 2.25 -10.20
CA LEU A 65 -9.34 2.99 -11.05
C LEU A 65 -10.50 2.10 -11.52
N GLU A 66 -10.26 0.81 -11.75
CA GLU A 66 -11.31 -0.17 -12.10
C GLU A 66 -12.34 -0.38 -10.97
N LEU A 67 -11.99 -0.01 -9.73
CA LEU A 67 -12.86 -0.13 -8.56
C LEU A 67 -13.70 1.12 -8.29
N LYS A 68 -13.43 2.23 -9.00
CA LYS A 68 -14.26 3.43 -8.92
C LYS A 68 -15.47 3.25 -9.83
N LYS A 69 -16.66 3.28 -9.24
CA LYS A 69 -17.94 3.38 -9.98
C LYS A 69 -18.25 4.83 -10.29
#